data_AF-A0A4Y2MJZ5-F1
#
_entry.id   AF-A0A4Y2MJZ5-F1
#
_cell.length_a   1.000
_cell.length_b   1.000
_cell.length_c   1.000
_cell.angle_alpha   90.00
_cell.angle_beta   90.00
_cell.angle_gamma   90.00
#
_symmetry.space_group_name_H-M   'P 1'
#
loop_
_entity.id
_entity.type
_entity.pdbx_description
1 polymer ?
#
loop_
_entity_poly.entity_id
_entity_poly.type
_entity_poly.pdbx_seq_one_letter_code
_entity_poly.pdbx_strand_id
1 'polypeptide(L)'
;MLNENGIMSCPHPGRAFDPATADLVKEFYQNDEISRQMPGKKDFVSVKKDGKRAHVQKHLILSILRESYVLFKEHYPDKRIGFSKFCQLRHKYCIILGSSGTHSVCVSTIHQNAKLMMAQCKIPELANGELPIKTYKDVTSSIICKTPTSKCYFTSSVNCPGNDDLKARFEEAFELNSIEHMSFKQKCVLETIIKSTEEFLDNLL
;
A
#
# COMPACT_ATOMS: atom_id res chain seq x y z
N MET A 1 -35.72 -35.82 30.09
CA MET A 1 -35.53 -34.67 29.18
C MET A 1 -34.03 -34.38 29.14
N LEU A 2 -33.38 -34.56 27.98
CA LEU A 2 -31.94 -34.30 27.82
C LEU A 2 -31.77 -32.80 27.49
N ASN A 3 -30.92 -32.11 28.25
CA ASN A 3 -30.62 -30.69 28.04
C ASN A 3 -30.03 -30.46 26.66
N GLU A 4 -30.68 -29.63 25.85
CA GLU A 4 -30.32 -29.34 24.45
C GLU A 4 -29.00 -28.55 24.30
N ASN A 5 -28.48 -27.97 25.40
CA ASN A 5 -27.32 -27.07 25.39
C ASN A 5 -26.19 -27.51 26.35
N GLY A 6 -25.97 -28.81 26.53
CA GLY A 6 -24.86 -29.34 27.34
C GLY A 6 -23.51 -29.32 26.63
N ILE A 7 -22.40 -29.43 27.38
CA ILE A 7 -21.01 -29.52 26.86
C ILE A 7 -20.76 -30.70 25.88
N MET A 8 -21.69 -31.66 25.85
CA MET A 8 -21.70 -32.84 24.97
C MET A 8 -22.74 -32.72 23.84
N SER A 9 -23.36 -31.54 23.63
CA SER A 9 -24.29 -31.35 22.53
C SER A 9 -23.53 -31.38 21.20
N CYS A 10 -24.03 -32.16 20.26
CA CYS A 10 -23.50 -32.17 18.91
C CYS A 10 -23.75 -30.79 18.29
N PRO A 11 -22.74 -30.14 17.68
CA PRO A 11 -22.95 -28.84 17.07
C PRO A 11 -24.06 -28.96 16.02
N HIS A 12 -25.09 -28.13 16.15
CA HIS A 12 -26.11 -28.02 15.11
C HIS A 12 -25.42 -27.72 13.78
N PRO A 13 -25.78 -28.43 12.70
CA PRO A 13 -25.17 -28.17 11.40
C PRO A 13 -25.42 -26.71 11.05
N GLY A 14 -24.33 -25.94 10.97
CA GLY A 14 -24.39 -24.54 10.58
C GLY A 14 -25.05 -24.41 9.21
N ARG A 15 -25.75 -23.30 8.99
CA ARG A 15 -26.39 -23.01 7.70
C ARG A 15 -25.38 -23.17 6.56
N ALA A 16 -25.80 -23.83 5.48
CA ALA A 16 -24.95 -24.03 4.31
C ALA A 16 -24.45 -22.67 3.78
N PHE A 17 -23.13 -22.58 3.56
CA PHE A 17 -22.49 -21.39 3.03
C PHE A 17 -22.74 -21.29 1.53
N ASP A 18 -23.16 -20.11 1.06
CA ASP A 18 -23.44 -19.85 -0.34
C ASP A 18 -22.16 -19.97 -1.20
N PRO A 19 -22.09 -20.93 -2.15
CA PRO A 19 -20.94 -21.09 -3.05
C PRO A 19 -20.68 -19.84 -3.90
N ALA A 20 -21.73 -19.12 -4.32
CA ALA A 20 -21.55 -17.90 -5.13
C ALA A 20 -20.83 -16.80 -4.34
N THR A 21 -21.10 -16.70 -3.04
CA THR A 21 -20.34 -15.81 -2.14
C THR A 21 -18.87 -16.24 -2.05
N ALA A 22 -18.57 -17.55 -2.12
CA ALA A 22 -17.20 -18.05 -2.12
C ALA A 22 -16.39 -17.52 -3.31
N ASP A 23 -16.99 -17.58 -4.49
CA ASP A 23 -16.32 -17.18 -5.73
C ASP A 23 -16.19 -15.67 -5.84
N LEU A 24 -17.20 -14.90 -5.40
CA LEU A 24 -17.10 -13.45 -5.27
C LEU A 24 -15.95 -13.01 -4.36
N VAL A 25 -15.72 -13.69 -3.24
CA VAL A 25 -14.59 -13.37 -2.34
C VAL A 25 -13.25 -13.66 -3.02
N LYS A 26 -13.16 -14.76 -3.77
CA LYS A 26 -11.95 -15.12 -4.51
C LYS A 26 -11.63 -14.10 -5.61
N GLU A 27 -12.64 -13.62 -6.31
CA GLU A 27 -12.53 -12.57 -7.33
C GLU A 27 -12.18 -11.23 -6.70
N PHE A 28 -12.81 -10.88 -5.58
CA PHE A 28 -12.50 -9.67 -4.83
C PHE A 28 -11.01 -9.61 -4.44
N TYR A 29 -10.44 -10.71 -3.96
CA TYR A 29 -9.00 -10.78 -3.64
C TYR A 29 -8.07 -10.70 -4.86
N GLN A 30 -8.58 -10.82 -6.08
CA GLN A 30 -7.81 -10.72 -7.33
C GLN A 30 -8.05 -9.41 -8.07
N ASN A 31 -8.96 -8.57 -7.58
CA ASN A 31 -9.16 -7.23 -8.10
C ASN A 31 -7.90 -6.38 -7.85
N ASP A 32 -7.46 -5.64 -8.87
CA ASP A 32 -6.25 -4.81 -8.85
C ASP A 32 -6.29 -3.64 -7.85
N GLU A 33 -7.49 -3.26 -7.39
CA GLU A 33 -7.71 -2.31 -6.31
C GLU A 33 -7.47 -2.92 -4.93
N ILE A 34 -7.70 -4.23 -4.78
CA ILE A 34 -7.58 -4.96 -3.51
C ILE A 34 -6.19 -5.57 -3.35
N SER A 35 -5.64 -6.10 -4.44
CA SER A 35 -4.33 -6.75 -4.47
C SER A 35 -3.65 -6.49 -5.80
N ARG A 36 -2.32 -6.53 -5.85
CA ARG A 36 -1.58 -6.32 -7.11
C ARG A 36 -0.64 -7.44 -7.43
N GLN A 37 -0.56 -7.77 -8.70
CA GLN A 37 0.39 -8.77 -9.18
C GLN A 37 1.81 -8.31 -8.88
N MET A 38 2.59 -9.18 -8.22
CA MET A 38 3.98 -8.90 -7.90
C MET A 38 4.81 -8.96 -9.20
N PRO A 39 5.75 -8.03 -9.44
CA PRO A 39 6.45 -7.94 -10.72
C PRO A 39 7.62 -8.94 -10.87
N GLY A 40 8.11 -9.52 -9.77
CA GLY A 40 9.31 -10.35 -9.82
C GLY A 40 9.08 -11.71 -10.49
N LYS A 41 9.99 -12.14 -11.37
CA LYS A 41 9.95 -13.47 -12.02
C LYS A 41 9.90 -14.63 -11.02
N LYS A 42 10.44 -14.44 -9.82
CA LYS A 42 10.44 -15.44 -8.72
C LYS A 42 9.22 -15.32 -7.79
N ASP A 43 8.37 -14.31 -7.98
CA ASP A 43 7.17 -14.08 -7.17
C ASP A 43 5.99 -14.94 -7.65
N PHE A 44 6.19 -16.25 -7.74
CA PHE A 44 5.13 -17.19 -8.10
C PHE A 44 4.89 -18.22 -6.98
N VAL A 45 3.73 -18.87 -7.04
CA VAL A 45 3.37 -20.04 -6.22
C VAL A 45 3.02 -21.18 -7.16
N SER A 46 3.56 -22.37 -6.89
CA SER A 46 3.09 -23.59 -7.57
C SER A 46 1.74 -24.01 -6.99
N VAL A 47 0.70 -24.01 -7.81
CA VAL A 47 -0.63 -24.52 -7.47
C VAL A 47 -0.95 -25.74 -8.32
N LYS A 48 -1.75 -26.66 -7.79
CA LYS A 48 -2.27 -27.80 -8.54
C LYS A 48 -3.60 -27.38 -9.18
N LYS A 49 -3.65 -27.33 -10.50
CA LYS A 49 -4.86 -27.02 -11.27
C LYS A 49 -5.08 -28.18 -12.24
N ASP A 50 -6.25 -28.82 -12.18
CA ASP A 50 -6.64 -29.94 -13.06
C ASP A 50 -5.61 -31.07 -13.10
N GLY A 51 -5.07 -31.43 -11.93
CA GLY A 51 -4.07 -32.49 -11.79
C GLY A 51 -2.63 -32.08 -12.12
N LYS A 52 -2.41 -30.93 -12.78
CA LYS A 52 -1.09 -30.44 -13.19
C LYS A 52 -0.58 -29.33 -12.27
N ARG A 53 0.74 -29.25 -12.11
CA ARG A 53 1.38 -28.13 -11.40
C ARG A 53 1.46 -26.94 -12.35
N ALA A 54 0.87 -25.82 -11.95
CA ALA A 54 0.96 -24.55 -12.65
C ALA A 54 1.63 -23.50 -11.74
N HIS A 55 2.42 -22.61 -12.33
CA HIS A 55 2.94 -21.44 -11.63
C HIS A 55 1.96 -20.29 -11.80
N VAL A 56 1.49 -19.75 -10.67
CA VAL A 56 0.63 -18.58 -10.64
C VAL A 56 1.39 -17.45 -9.95
N GLN A 57 1.39 -16.28 -10.57
CA GLN A 57 2.04 -15.10 -10.02
C GLN A 57 1.36 -14.69 -8.71
N LYS A 58 2.16 -14.30 -7.71
CA LYS A 58 1.66 -13.79 -6.45
C LYS A 58 0.96 -12.45 -6.66
N HIS A 59 -0.11 -12.24 -5.92
CA HIS A 59 -0.72 -10.93 -5.71
C HIS A 59 -0.40 -10.45 -4.30
N LEU A 60 0.00 -9.20 -4.13
CA LEU A 60 0.21 -8.56 -2.83
C LEU A 60 -1.05 -7.78 -2.45
N ILE A 61 -1.69 -8.14 -1.35
CA ILE A 61 -2.86 -7.43 -0.81
C ILE A 61 -2.41 -6.05 -0.33
N LEU A 62 -3.13 -5.01 -0.76
CA LEU A 62 -2.76 -3.61 -0.53
C LEU A 62 -3.18 -3.06 0.84
N SER A 63 -4.03 -3.77 1.57
CA SER A 63 -4.53 -3.41 2.90
C SER A 63 -4.42 -4.57 3.89
N ILE A 64 -4.66 -4.30 5.17
CA ILE A 64 -4.79 -5.39 6.15
C ILE A 64 -6.12 -6.13 5.94
N LEU A 65 -6.17 -7.42 6.30
CA LEU A 65 -7.34 -8.26 6.03
C LEU A 65 -8.65 -7.71 6.62
N ARG A 66 -8.58 -7.02 7.77
CA ARG A 66 -9.75 -6.37 8.40
C ARG A 66 -10.31 -5.25 7.54
N GLU A 67 -9.46 -4.38 7.00
CA GLU A 67 -9.87 -3.31 6.09
C GLU A 67 -10.45 -3.90 4.80
N SER A 68 -9.78 -4.90 4.21
CA SER A 68 -10.30 -5.58 3.01
C SER A 68 -11.67 -6.22 3.25
N TYR A 69 -11.93 -6.74 4.46
CA TYR A 69 -13.23 -7.30 4.83
C TYR A 69 -14.31 -6.22 4.97
N VAL A 70 -13.98 -5.07 5.57
CA VAL A 70 -14.91 -3.93 5.66
C VAL A 70 -15.28 -3.47 4.25
N LEU A 71 -14.30 -3.25 3.38
CA LEU A 71 -14.52 -2.90 1.97
C LEU A 71 -15.38 -3.93 1.22
N PHE A 72 -15.14 -5.22 1.45
CA PHE A 72 -15.98 -6.28 0.88
C PHE A 72 -17.43 -6.17 1.34
N LYS A 73 -17.66 -5.88 2.63
CA LYS A 73 -19.00 -5.70 3.19
C LYS A 73 -19.69 -4.44 2.69
N GLU A 74 -18.94 -3.39 2.36
CA GLU A 74 -19.46 -2.17 1.73
C GLU A 74 -19.87 -2.42 0.27
N HIS A 75 -19.05 -3.13 -0.51
CA HIS A 75 -19.36 -3.46 -1.91
C HIS A 75 -20.47 -4.51 -2.04
N TYR A 76 -20.57 -5.42 -1.05
CA TYR A 76 -21.51 -6.53 -1.05
C TYR A 76 -22.28 -6.61 0.29
N PRO A 77 -23.18 -5.64 0.56
CA PRO A 77 -23.88 -5.55 1.84
C PRO A 77 -24.74 -6.78 2.12
N ASP A 78 -25.38 -7.33 1.09
CA ASP A 78 -26.31 -8.47 1.21
C ASP A 78 -25.61 -9.82 1.43
N LYS A 79 -24.31 -9.90 1.15
CA LYS A 79 -23.55 -11.16 1.25
C LYS A 79 -23.22 -11.45 2.71
N ARG A 80 -23.78 -12.55 3.22
CA ARG A 80 -23.56 -13.01 4.61
C ARG A 80 -22.31 -13.88 4.67
N ILE A 81 -21.21 -13.30 5.15
CA ILE A 81 -19.96 -14.00 5.40
C ILE A 81 -19.31 -13.43 6.65
N GLY A 82 -18.74 -14.29 7.49
CA GLY A 82 -17.93 -13.88 8.63
C GLY A 82 -16.46 -13.69 8.28
N PHE A 83 -15.77 -12.83 9.02
CA PHE A 83 -14.36 -12.49 8.80
C PHE A 83 -13.43 -13.72 8.70
N SER A 84 -13.60 -14.72 9.57
CA SER A 84 -12.79 -15.94 9.55
C SER A 84 -12.96 -16.72 8.24
N LYS A 85 -14.20 -16.83 7.74
CA LYS A 85 -14.49 -17.52 6.47
C LYS A 85 -13.97 -16.73 5.28
N PHE A 86 -14.10 -15.41 5.31
CA PHE A 86 -13.53 -14.50 4.31
C PHE A 86 -12.02 -14.70 4.18
N CYS A 87 -11.30 -14.67 5.31
CA CYS A 87 -9.84 -14.90 5.33
C CYS A 87 -9.44 -16.29 4.85
N GLN A 88 -10.25 -17.32 5.11
CA GLN A 88 -10.01 -18.69 4.64
C GLN A 88 -10.18 -18.85 3.13
N LEU A 89 -11.08 -18.09 2.52
CA LEU A 89 -11.34 -18.15 1.07
C LEU A 89 -10.27 -17.45 0.23
N ARG A 90 -9.36 -16.69 0.87
CA ARG A 90 -8.19 -16.11 0.22
C ARG A 90 -7.31 -17.18 -0.41
N HIS A 91 -7.02 -17.03 -1.70
CA HIS A 91 -6.09 -17.91 -2.39
C HIS A 91 -4.66 -17.83 -1.82
N LYS A 92 -3.93 -18.95 -1.89
CA LYS A 92 -2.53 -19.03 -1.41
C LYS A 92 -1.58 -18.06 -2.11
N TYR A 93 -1.90 -17.65 -3.34
CA TYR A 93 -1.10 -16.70 -4.11
C TYR A 93 -1.45 -15.24 -3.81
N CYS A 94 -2.51 -14.93 -3.06
CA CYS A 94 -2.79 -13.57 -2.56
C CYS A 94 -2.11 -13.40 -1.20
N ILE A 95 -0.96 -12.74 -1.16
CA ILE A 95 -0.04 -12.62 -0.04
C ILE A 95 -0.31 -11.33 0.76
N ILE A 96 -0.23 -11.41 2.09
CA ILE A 96 -0.35 -10.25 2.98
C ILE A 96 0.99 -9.52 3.12
N LEU A 97 0.91 -8.23 3.41
CA LEU A 97 2.06 -7.41 3.78
C LEU A 97 2.80 -8.01 4.98
N GLY A 98 4.13 -7.97 4.93
CA GLY A 98 4.99 -8.53 5.98
C GLY A 98 5.32 -10.01 5.79
N SER A 99 4.72 -10.70 4.81
CA SER A 99 5.17 -12.03 4.40
C SER A 99 6.61 -11.98 3.88
N SER A 100 7.35 -13.07 4.02
CA SER A 100 8.74 -13.15 3.54
C SER A 100 8.86 -12.69 2.08
N GLY A 101 9.77 -11.74 1.82
CA GLY A 101 10.00 -11.15 0.50
C GLY A 101 9.13 -9.93 0.17
N THR A 102 8.24 -9.48 1.06
CA THR A 102 7.38 -8.30 0.85
C THR A 102 7.84 -7.04 1.58
N HIS A 103 8.91 -7.12 2.38
CA HIS A 103 9.39 -6.05 3.28
C HIS A 103 9.91 -4.81 2.56
N SER A 104 10.22 -4.91 1.26
CA SER A 104 10.72 -3.80 0.44
C SER A 104 9.61 -3.05 -0.30
N VAL A 105 8.36 -3.54 -0.27
CA VAL A 105 7.24 -2.98 -1.04
C VAL A 105 6.32 -2.18 -0.13
N CYS A 106 6.16 -0.88 -0.42
CA CYS A 106 5.16 -0.07 0.25
C CYS A 106 3.84 -0.08 -0.54
N VAL A 107 2.75 -0.37 0.15
CA VAL A 107 1.40 -0.37 -0.44
C VAL A 107 0.75 1.00 -0.46
N SER A 108 1.13 1.88 0.47
CA SER A 108 0.61 3.25 0.53
C SER A 108 0.81 3.94 -0.82
N THR A 109 -0.28 4.53 -1.31
CA THR A 109 -0.26 5.40 -2.49
C THR A 109 0.57 6.64 -2.21
N ILE A 110 0.46 7.21 -1.01
CA ILE A 110 1.19 8.41 -0.56
C ILE A 110 2.70 8.18 -0.65
N HIS A 111 3.24 7.22 0.09
CA HIS A 111 4.70 6.99 0.12
C HIS A 111 5.25 6.57 -1.25
N GLN A 112 4.50 5.77 -2.01
CA GLN A 112 4.95 5.37 -3.34
C GLN A 112 4.89 6.53 -4.35
N ASN A 113 3.86 7.38 -4.30
CA ASN A 113 3.76 8.56 -5.14
C ASN A 113 4.88 9.54 -4.81
N ALA A 114 5.16 9.77 -3.52
CA ALA A 114 6.28 10.61 -3.10
C ALA A 114 7.62 10.10 -3.64
N LYS A 115 7.85 8.77 -3.66
CA LYS A 115 9.04 8.19 -4.33
C LYS A 115 9.06 8.47 -5.84
N LEU A 116 7.93 8.38 -6.52
CA LEU A 116 7.83 8.65 -7.96
C LEU A 116 8.05 10.14 -8.28
N MET A 117 7.53 11.03 -7.44
CA MET A 117 7.78 12.48 -7.51
C MET A 117 9.27 12.78 -7.34
N MET A 118 9.92 12.23 -6.30
CA MET A 118 11.36 12.40 -6.08
C MET A 118 12.21 11.82 -7.21
N ALA A 119 11.80 10.70 -7.80
CA ALA A 119 12.53 10.10 -8.92
C ALA A 119 12.52 10.98 -10.18
N GLN A 120 11.49 11.84 -10.34
CA GLN A 120 11.45 12.83 -11.40
C GLN A 120 12.25 14.09 -11.06
N CYS A 121 12.29 14.47 -9.78
CA CYS A 121 13.04 15.63 -9.32
C CYS A 121 14.56 15.37 -9.35
N LYS A 122 15.13 15.39 -10.55
CA LYS A 122 16.57 15.20 -10.81
C LYS A 122 17.29 16.53 -10.98
N ILE A 123 17.08 17.44 -10.03
CA ILE A 123 17.63 18.78 -10.09
C ILE A 123 19.04 18.77 -9.49
N PRO A 124 20.09 19.17 -10.25
CA PRO A 124 21.48 19.12 -9.79
C PRO A 124 21.71 19.88 -8.47
N GLU A 125 21.06 21.02 -8.28
CA GLU A 125 21.17 21.89 -7.11
C GLU A 125 20.71 21.17 -5.83
N LEU A 126 19.65 20.36 -5.95
CA LEU A 126 19.16 19.51 -4.87
C LEU A 126 20.07 18.29 -4.64
N ALA A 127 20.72 17.78 -5.69
CA ALA A 127 21.50 16.55 -5.65
C ALA A 127 22.98 16.74 -5.25
N ASN A 128 23.54 17.94 -5.41
CA ASN A 128 24.97 18.23 -5.29
C ASN A 128 25.33 19.24 -4.19
N GLY A 129 24.35 19.76 -3.45
CA GLY A 129 24.60 20.65 -2.30
C GLY A 129 25.14 19.94 -1.06
N GLU A 130 25.41 20.70 0.02
CA GLU A 130 25.90 20.17 1.31
C GLU A 130 24.94 19.13 1.94
N LEU A 131 23.64 19.27 1.68
CA LEU A 131 22.59 18.35 2.11
C LEU A 131 21.84 17.80 0.89
N PRO A 132 22.40 16.78 0.21
CA PRO A 132 21.84 16.30 -1.04
C PRO A 132 20.53 15.53 -0.83
N ILE A 133 19.51 15.85 -1.62
CA ILE A 133 18.19 15.24 -1.58
C ILE A 133 18.07 14.30 -2.78
N LYS A 134 18.34 13.01 -2.58
CA LYS A 134 18.32 12.00 -3.67
C LYS A 134 17.13 11.06 -3.57
N THR A 135 16.62 10.88 -2.37
CA THR A 135 15.57 9.94 -2.04
C THR A 135 14.56 10.58 -1.10
N TYR A 136 13.36 10.00 -1.04
CA TYR A 136 12.34 10.40 -0.07
C TYR A 136 12.83 10.30 1.40
N LYS A 137 13.81 9.43 1.68
CA LYS A 137 14.41 9.36 3.03
C LYS A 137 15.18 10.62 3.37
N ASP A 138 15.84 11.24 2.39
CA ASP A 138 16.61 12.47 2.59
C ASP A 138 15.67 13.64 2.90
N VAL A 139 14.51 13.71 2.22
CA VAL A 139 13.40 14.62 2.54
C VAL A 139 12.94 14.43 3.98
N THR A 140 12.68 13.18 4.38
CA THR A 140 12.26 12.88 5.76
C THR A 140 13.33 13.29 6.78
N SER A 141 14.61 13.04 6.47
CA SER A 141 15.73 13.39 7.33
C SER A 141 15.98 14.90 7.44
N SER A 142 15.62 15.70 6.44
CA SER A 142 15.75 17.16 6.51
C SER A 142 14.68 17.82 7.37
N ILE A 143 13.50 17.22 7.50
CA ILE A 143 12.38 17.82 8.25
C ILE A 143 12.31 17.40 9.72
N ILE A 144 13.12 16.41 10.12
CA ILE A 144 13.18 15.90 11.51
C ILE A 144 14.52 16.24 12.18
N CYS A 145 14.57 16.09 13.50
CA CYS A 145 15.81 16.29 14.26
C CYS A 145 16.94 15.34 13.79
N LYS A 146 18.18 15.85 13.79
CA LYS A 146 19.40 15.06 13.47
C LYS A 146 19.52 13.76 14.27
N THR A 147 19.08 13.78 15.52
CA THR A 147 19.00 12.61 16.40
C THR A 147 17.51 12.32 16.67
N PRO A 148 16.83 11.62 15.74
CA PRO A 148 15.38 11.50 15.79
C PRO A 148 14.94 10.53 16.89
N THR A 149 13.94 10.92 17.65
CA THR A 149 13.20 10.03 18.55
C THR A 149 11.97 9.49 17.83
N SER A 150 11.28 8.50 18.39
CA SER A 150 10.01 8.00 17.83
C SER A 150 9.00 9.11 17.57
N LYS A 151 8.92 10.12 18.45
CA LYS A 151 8.01 11.28 18.32
C LYS A 151 8.26 12.15 17.09
N CYS A 152 9.51 12.21 16.60
CA CYS A 152 9.86 12.99 15.41
C CYS A 152 9.16 12.46 14.15
N TYR A 153 8.95 11.15 14.05
CA TYR A 153 8.31 10.51 12.89
C TYR A 153 6.78 10.62 12.89
N PHE A 154 6.17 11.02 14.01
CA PHE A 154 4.73 11.19 14.16
C PHE A 154 4.32 12.66 14.19
N THR A 155 5.17 13.57 13.69
CA THR A 155 4.96 15.04 13.70
C THR A 155 4.53 15.58 15.08
N SER A 156 4.91 14.87 16.14
CA SER A 156 4.49 15.12 17.53
C SER A 156 5.56 15.83 18.34
N SER A 157 6.66 16.23 17.67
CA SER A 157 7.79 16.92 18.28
C SER A 157 7.78 18.37 17.83
N VAL A 158 7.80 19.29 18.79
CA VAL A 158 7.82 20.74 18.55
C VAL A 158 9.19 21.23 18.07
N ASN A 159 10.25 20.43 18.24
CA ASN A 159 11.63 20.83 17.96
C ASN A 159 12.13 20.35 16.59
N CYS A 160 11.27 19.74 15.78
CA CYS A 160 11.68 19.32 14.44
C CYS A 160 11.84 20.57 13.55
N PRO A 161 12.84 20.59 12.64
CA PRO A 161 13.05 21.70 11.72
C PRO A 161 11.82 22.06 10.89
N GLY A 162 10.93 21.10 10.63
CA GLY A 162 9.77 21.33 9.77
C GLY A 162 10.15 21.32 8.30
N ASN A 163 9.24 21.77 7.43
CA ASN A 163 9.42 21.70 5.98
C ASN A 163 9.68 23.06 5.32
N ASP A 164 9.66 24.18 6.05
CA ASP A 164 9.83 25.54 5.49
C ASP A 164 11.17 25.72 4.76
N ASP A 165 12.29 25.42 5.44
CA ASP A 165 13.63 25.51 4.84
C ASP A 165 13.77 24.57 3.63
N LEU A 166 13.13 23.41 3.69
CA LEU A 166 13.14 22.45 2.60
C LEU A 166 12.34 22.97 1.40
N LYS A 167 11.15 23.53 1.64
CA LYS A 167 10.28 24.11 0.61
C LYS A 167 11.00 25.25 -0.12
N ALA A 168 11.62 26.18 0.61
CA ALA A 168 12.40 27.28 0.05
C ALA A 168 13.55 26.78 -0.85
N ARG A 169 14.26 25.72 -0.43
CA ARG A 169 15.32 25.11 -1.25
C ARG A 169 14.80 24.50 -2.55
N PHE A 170 13.62 23.89 -2.53
CA PHE A 170 13.01 23.38 -3.77
C PHE A 170 12.56 24.53 -4.67
N GLU A 171 11.94 25.57 -4.12
CA GLU A 171 11.50 26.76 -4.86
C GLU A 171 12.67 27.45 -5.56
N GLU A 172 13.76 27.72 -4.83
CA GLU A 172 14.99 28.29 -5.40
C GLU A 172 15.55 27.41 -6.53
N ALA A 173 15.59 26.09 -6.32
CA ALA A 173 16.08 25.16 -7.32
C ALA A 173 15.18 25.11 -8.57
N PHE A 174 13.86 25.24 -8.42
CA PHE A 174 12.94 25.33 -9.55
C PHE A 174 13.10 26.65 -10.32
N GLU A 175 13.23 27.77 -9.62
CA GLU A 175 13.45 29.08 -10.23
C GLU A 175 14.76 29.14 -11.03
N LEU A 176 15.86 28.68 -10.44
CA LEU A 176 17.18 28.62 -11.09
C LEU A 176 17.16 27.80 -12.39
N ASN A 177 16.33 26.76 -12.43
CA ASN A 177 16.18 25.88 -13.59
C ASN A 177 15.00 26.28 -14.50
N SER A 178 14.30 27.38 -14.21
CA SER A 178 13.11 27.85 -14.94
C SER A 178 12.03 26.76 -15.08
N ILE A 179 11.78 26.01 -13.99
CA ILE A 179 10.79 24.93 -13.93
C ILE A 179 9.49 25.50 -13.36
N GLU A 180 8.45 25.60 -14.19
CA GLU A 180 7.11 26.01 -13.76
C GLU A 180 6.20 24.81 -13.44
N HIS A 181 6.44 23.68 -14.10
CA HIS A 181 5.64 22.49 -14.00
C HIS A 181 6.48 21.22 -13.84
N MET A 182 6.00 20.31 -13.00
CA MET A 182 6.60 19.00 -12.77
C MET A 182 5.65 17.89 -13.23
N SER A 183 6.19 16.91 -13.95
CA SER A 183 5.42 15.76 -14.44
C SER A 183 5.86 14.47 -13.79
N PHE A 184 4.96 13.73 -13.15
CA PHE A 184 5.30 12.46 -12.50
C PHE A 184 4.22 11.41 -12.71
N LYS A 185 4.62 10.14 -12.64
CA LYS A 185 3.69 9.02 -12.74
C LYS A 185 2.97 8.82 -11.41
N GLN A 186 1.65 8.72 -11.43
CA GLN A 186 0.88 8.39 -10.23
C GLN A 186 0.70 6.87 -10.10
N LYS A 187 0.89 6.35 -8.89
CA LYS A 187 0.49 4.99 -8.56
C LYS A 187 -1.05 4.89 -8.66
N CYS A 188 -1.51 3.73 -9.15
CA CYS A 188 -2.92 3.33 -9.37
C CYS A 188 -3.43 3.56 -10.79
N VAL A 189 -3.29 4.76 -11.34
CA VAL A 189 -3.86 5.08 -12.66
C VAL A 189 -2.85 4.87 -13.81
N LEU A 190 -1.55 4.74 -13.49
CA LEU A 190 -0.44 4.69 -14.47
C LEU A 190 -0.41 5.90 -15.43
N GLU A 191 -1.10 6.97 -15.05
CA GLU A 191 -1.12 8.23 -15.79
C GLU A 191 0.05 9.11 -15.38
N THR A 192 0.45 9.98 -16.31
CA THR A 192 1.42 11.04 -16.05
C THR A 192 0.64 12.28 -15.64
N ILE A 193 0.82 12.72 -14.40
CA ILE A 193 0.23 13.94 -13.88
C ILE A 193 1.22 15.07 -14.09
N ILE A 194 0.71 16.23 -14.51
CA ILE A 194 1.45 17.48 -14.61
C ILE A 194 0.86 18.43 -13.56
N LYS A 195 1.70 18.99 -12.70
CA LYS A 195 1.31 19.97 -11.67
C LYS A 195 2.22 21.19 -11.73
N SER A 196 1.76 22.33 -11.24
CA SER A 196 2.66 23.46 -10.95
C SER A 196 3.69 23.05 -9.88
N THR A 197 4.80 23.77 -9.78
CA THR A 197 5.81 23.54 -8.74
C THR A 197 5.27 23.73 -7.33
N GLU A 198 4.38 24.69 -7.13
CA GLU A 198 3.68 24.92 -5.85
C GLU A 198 2.83 23.70 -5.46
N GLU A 199 1.92 23.27 -6.34
CA GLU A 199 1.10 22.09 -6.08
C GLU A 199 1.96 20.83 -5.92
N PHE A 200 3.06 20.71 -6.67
CA PHE A 200 3.98 19.60 -6.54
C PHE A 200 4.57 19.53 -5.12
N LEU A 201 4.98 20.66 -4.56
CA LEU A 201 5.54 20.72 -3.21
C LEU A 201 4.51 20.43 -2.13
N ASP A 202 3.30 20.96 -2.26
CA ASP A 202 2.22 20.70 -1.31
C ASP A 202 1.77 19.23 -1.29
N ASN A 203 2.02 18.48 -2.37
CA ASN A 203 1.78 17.04 -2.40
C ASN A 203 2.97 16.20 -1.90
N LEU A 204 4.17 16.77 -1.90
CA LEU A 204 5.40 16.08 -1.52
C LEU A 204 5.74 16.25 -0.03
N LEU A 205 5.51 17.44 0.52
CA LEU A 205 5.90 17.90 1.86
C LEU A 205 4.72 17.97 2.83
#